data_AF-X1KJ68-F1
#
_entry.id   AF-X1KJ68-F1
#
_cell.length_a   1.000
_cell.length_b   1.000
_cell.length_c   1.000
_cell.angle_alpha   90.00
_cell.angle_beta   90.00
_cell.angle_gamma   90.00
#
_symmetry.space_group_name_H-M   'P 1'
#
loop_
_entity.id
_entity.type
_entity.pdbx_description
1 polymer ?
#
loop_
_entity_poly.entity_id
_entity_poly.type
_entity_poly.pdbx_seq_one_letter_code
_entity_poly.pdbx_strand_id
1 'polypeptide(L)'
;MVTPIHATFTFRGMTGKTYTKDAYISDVANALVNFDSGIGASATSDTFFIAPEPCHLVDVSIITGPTVIGRLQVIRNSVPTGDILDLTTHVSTIAQRPRLMIGFNKGSKVAAIQLAV
;
A
#
# COMPACT_ATOMS: atom_id res chain seq x y z
N MET A 1 -2.61 19.42 -12.57
CA MET A 1 -3.26 18.12 -12.28
C MET A 1 -2.16 17.11 -12.06
N VAL A 2 -1.98 16.63 -10.84
CA VAL A 2 -1.06 15.53 -10.55
C VAL A 2 -1.74 14.24 -11.00
N THR A 3 -0.98 13.38 -11.65
CA THR A 3 -1.43 12.09 -12.15
C THR A 3 -1.63 11.14 -10.96
N PRO A 4 -2.79 10.46 -10.85
CA PRO A 4 -2.98 9.44 -9.84
C PRO A 4 -1.92 8.35 -9.95
N ILE A 5 -1.44 7.88 -8.81
CA ILE A 5 -0.31 6.96 -8.73
C ILE A 5 -0.84 5.55 -8.51
N HIS A 6 -0.58 4.67 -9.46
CA HIS A 6 -0.88 3.25 -9.31
C HIS A 6 0.26 2.57 -8.55
N ALA A 7 -0.09 1.70 -7.61
CA ALA A 7 0.87 0.90 -6.87
C ALA A 7 0.37 -0.54 -6.74
N THR A 8 1.26 -1.42 -6.31
CA THR A 8 0.95 -2.81 -6.01
C THR A 8 1.51 -3.14 -4.64
N PHE A 9 0.66 -3.64 -3.75
CA PHE A 9 1.02 -4.12 -2.43
C PHE A 9 1.03 -5.64 -2.46
N THR A 10 2.14 -6.23 -2.05
CA THR A 10 2.30 -7.68 -2.01
C THR A 10 2.38 -8.17 -0.58
N PHE A 11 1.42 -9.03 -0.21
CA PHE A 11 1.38 -9.68 1.08
C PHE A 11 1.72 -11.17 0.92
N ARG A 12 2.49 -11.70 1.88
CA ARG A 12 2.81 -13.13 1.96
C ARG A 12 2.13 -13.74 3.17
N GLY A 13 1.18 -14.63 2.95
CA GLY A 13 0.51 -15.41 3.98
C GLY A 13 1.45 -16.45 4.60
N MET A 14 1.20 -16.80 5.86
CA MET A 14 1.97 -17.85 6.54
C MET A 14 1.75 -19.23 5.93
N THR A 15 0.63 -19.47 5.24
CA THR A 15 0.42 -20.69 4.43
C THR A 15 1.27 -20.73 3.15
N GLY A 16 2.01 -19.66 2.84
CA GLY A 16 2.78 -19.54 1.60
C GLY A 16 1.99 -19.01 0.41
N LYS A 17 0.74 -18.56 0.60
CA LYS A 17 -0.01 -17.84 -0.43
C LYS A 17 0.50 -16.41 -0.58
N THR A 18 0.44 -15.89 -1.81
CA THR A 18 0.71 -14.48 -2.09
C THR A 18 -0.60 -13.78 -2.38
N TYR A 19 -0.82 -12.65 -1.73
CA TYR A 19 -1.95 -11.77 -1.98
C TYR A 19 -1.41 -10.48 -2.56
N THR A 20 -1.72 -10.22 -3.82
CA THR A 20 -1.34 -8.99 -4.50
C THR A 20 -2.56 -8.09 -4.58
N LYS A 21 -2.37 -6.83 -4.21
CA LYS A 21 -3.41 -5.81 -4.27
C LYS A 21 -2.91 -4.63 -5.09
N ASP A 22 -3.55 -4.40 -6.22
CA ASP A 22 -3.39 -3.12 -6.90
C ASP A 22 -3.96 -2.02 -6.03
N ALA A 23 -3.35 -0.85 -6.12
CA ALA A 23 -3.61 0.27 -5.26
C ALA A 23 -3.66 1.55 -6.09
N TYR A 24 -4.53 2.46 -5.68
CA TYR A 24 -4.69 3.78 -6.23
C TYR A 24 -4.43 4.79 -5.12
N ILE A 25 -3.44 5.64 -5.35
CA ILE A 25 -3.04 6.70 -4.44
C ILE A 25 -3.50 8.02 -5.08
N SER A 26 -4.46 8.68 -4.43
CA SER A 26 -4.95 9.99 -4.85
C SER A 26 -3.89 11.06 -4.55
N ASP A 27 -3.89 12.15 -5.32
CA ASP A 27 -3.10 13.35 -4.99
C ASP A 27 -3.84 14.21 -3.95
N VAL A 28 -4.17 13.62 -2.80
CA VAL A 28 -4.88 14.30 -1.72
C VAL A 28 -4.18 14.00 -0.42
N ALA A 29 -3.62 15.04 0.20
CA ALA A 29 -2.96 14.92 1.49
C ALA A 29 -3.90 14.30 2.54
N ASN A 30 -3.37 13.37 3.35
CA ASN A 30 -4.10 12.65 4.38
C ASN A 30 -5.27 11.79 3.86
N ALA A 31 -5.29 11.46 2.56
CA ALA A 31 -6.22 10.49 2.02
C ALA A 31 -5.72 9.06 2.20
N LEU A 32 -6.67 8.13 2.38
CA LEU A 32 -6.39 6.70 2.38
C LEU A 32 -6.14 6.20 0.96
N VAL A 33 -5.24 5.23 0.85
CA VAL A 33 -4.99 4.48 -0.38
C VAL A 33 -6.18 3.55 -0.65
N ASN A 34 -6.67 3.56 -1.89
CA ASN A 34 -7.68 2.64 -2.35
C ASN A 34 -7.00 1.35 -2.84
N PHE A 35 -7.58 0.19 -2.52
CA PHE A 35 -7.12 -1.13 -2.91
C PHE A 35 -8.12 -1.79 -3.84
N ASP A 36 -7.61 -2.62 -4.75
CA ASP A 36 -8.43 -3.32 -5.71
C ASP A 36 -9.35 -4.39 -5.08
N SER A 37 -10.61 -4.35 -5.54
CA SER A 37 -11.68 -5.30 -5.22
C SER A 37 -11.99 -6.27 -6.39
N GLY A 38 -11.19 -6.25 -7.47
CA GLY A 38 -11.16 -7.28 -8.53
C GLY A 38 -11.16 -6.79 -9.98
N ILE A 39 -11.11 -5.47 -10.25
CA ILE A 39 -11.23 -4.88 -11.60
C ILE A 39 -10.09 -3.86 -11.88
N GLY A 40 -9.27 -3.56 -10.88
CA GLY A 40 -8.29 -2.49 -10.85
C GLY A 40 -8.66 -1.45 -9.80
N ALA A 41 -7.66 -0.98 -9.05
CA ALA A 41 -7.87 0.03 -8.02
C ALA A 41 -8.21 1.40 -8.63
N SER A 42 -9.22 2.05 -8.07
CA SER A 42 -9.69 3.38 -8.45
C SER A 42 -10.08 4.18 -7.20
N ALA A 43 -10.45 5.45 -7.40
CA ALA A 43 -10.93 6.32 -6.32
C ALA A 43 -12.19 5.80 -5.60
N THR A 44 -12.93 4.85 -6.20
CA THR A 44 -14.14 4.26 -5.61
C THR A 44 -13.90 2.89 -4.99
N SER A 45 -12.68 2.34 -5.06
CA SER A 45 -12.37 1.04 -4.46
C SER A 45 -12.23 1.13 -2.93
N ASP A 46 -12.29 -0.01 -2.26
CA ASP A 46 -12.17 -0.06 -0.80
C ASP A 46 -10.84 0.53 -0.33
N THR A 47 -10.85 1.28 0.76
CA THR A 47 -9.63 1.90 1.31
C THR A 47 -8.82 0.96 2.21
N PHE A 48 -9.09 -0.34 2.12
CA PHE A 48 -8.49 -1.34 2.98
C PHE A 48 -8.43 -2.72 2.35
N PHE A 49 -7.56 -3.55 2.91
CA PHE A 49 -7.46 -4.98 2.71
C PHE A 49 -7.76 -5.70 4.02
N ILE A 50 -8.56 -6.77 3.99
CA ILE A 50 -8.74 -7.66 5.15
C ILE A 50 -7.80 -8.84 4.99
N ALA A 51 -6.89 -9.02 5.93
CA ALA A 51 -5.96 -10.15 5.94
C ALA A 51 -6.74 -11.48 6.10
N PRO A 52 -6.75 -12.38 5.08
CA PRO A 52 -7.52 -13.62 5.15
C PRO A 52 -6.89 -14.68 6.08
N GLU A 53 -5.60 -14.51 6.36
CA GLU A 53 -4.76 -15.32 7.25
C GLU A 53 -3.67 -14.42 7.85
N PRO A 54 -2.88 -14.89 8.83
CA PRO A 54 -1.69 -14.15 9.25
C PRO A 54 -0.75 -13.95 8.04
N CYS A 55 -0.32 -12.72 7.80
CA CYS A 55 0.51 -12.38 6.64
C CYS A 55 1.50 -11.27 6.95
N HIS A 56 2.47 -11.08 6.05
CA HIS A 56 3.37 -9.93 6.07
C HIS A 56 3.18 -9.11 4.80
N LEU A 57 3.17 -7.78 4.90
CA LEU A 57 3.45 -6.91 3.74
C LEU A 57 4.95 -7.03 3.45
N VAL A 58 5.28 -7.54 2.27
CA VAL A 58 6.65 -7.86 1.88
C VAL A 58 7.21 -6.93 0.81
N ASP A 59 6.34 -6.29 0.03
CA ASP A 59 6.73 -5.35 -1.01
C ASP A 59 5.62 -4.34 -1.30
N VAL A 60 6.04 -3.14 -1.67
CA VAL A 60 5.21 -2.08 -2.22
C VAL A 60 5.92 -1.53 -3.45
N SER A 61 5.27 -1.65 -4.60
CA SER A 61 5.78 -1.26 -5.91
C SER A 61 4.95 -0.13 -6.47
N ILE A 62 5.55 1.02 -6.75
CA ILE A 62 4.81 2.21 -7.18
C ILE A 62 5.18 2.57 -8.61
N ILE A 63 4.18 2.78 -9.47
CA ILE A 63 4.36 3.33 -10.80
C ILE A 63 4.37 4.85 -10.65
N THR A 64 5.54 5.47 -10.78
CA THR A 64 5.70 6.92 -10.61
C THR A 64 5.07 7.73 -11.74
N GLY A 65 4.33 8.78 -11.37
CA GLY A 65 4.05 9.94 -12.23
C GLY A 65 5.17 11.01 -12.16
N PRO A 66 5.01 12.17 -12.82
CA PRO A 66 6.05 13.21 -12.90
C PRO A 66 6.36 13.94 -11.58
N THR A 67 5.52 13.81 -10.56
CA THR A 67 5.68 14.42 -9.23
C THR A 67 5.38 13.37 -8.16
N VAL A 68 6.40 12.71 -7.65
CA VAL A 68 6.23 11.70 -6.58
C VAL A 68 7.26 11.95 -5.50
N ILE A 69 6.87 12.74 -4.51
CA ILE A 69 7.59 12.76 -3.22
C ILE A 69 6.53 12.89 -2.13
N GLY A 70 6.17 11.76 -1.52
CA GLY A 70 5.27 11.66 -0.39
C GLY A 70 5.65 10.46 0.46
N ARG A 71 5.07 10.33 1.65
CA ARG A 71 5.25 9.18 2.55
C ARG A 71 3.91 8.50 2.78
N LEU A 72 3.89 7.18 2.82
CA LEU A 72 2.71 6.40 3.24
C LEU A 72 2.92 5.89 4.66
N GLN A 73 1.95 6.10 5.54
CA GLN A 73 1.92 5.43 6.83
C GLN A 73 0.98 4.23 6.76
N VAL A 74 1.47 3.06 7.19
CA VAL A 74 0.67 1.84 7.27
C VAL A 74 -0.23 1.90 8.49
N ILE A 75 -1.49 1.54 8.30
CA ILE A 75 -2.54 1.54 9.33
C ILE A 75 -3.03 0.10 9.52
N ARG A 76 -3.20 -0.29 10.78
CA ARG A 76 -3.79 -1.57 11.19
C ARG A 76 -4.96 -1.31 12.11
N ASN A 77 -6.16 -1.79 11.73
CA ASN A 77 -7.39 -1.64 12.51
C ASN A 77 -7.64 -0.18 12.94
N SER A 78 -7.46 0.76 11.99
CA SER A 78 -7.58 2.22 12.20
C SER A 78 -6.54 2.84 13.14
N VAL A 79 -5.51 2.09 13.54
CA VAL A 79 -4.38 2.59 14.34
C VAL A 79 -3.13 2.64 13.47
N PRO A 80 -2.41 3.78 13.43
CA PRO A 80 -1.13 3.85 12.75
C PRO A 80 -0.11 2.88 13.35
N THR A 81 0.60 2.15 12.50
CA THR A 81 1.59 1.15 12.93
C THR A 81 2.94 1.75 13.31
N GLY A 82 3.22 2.97 12.87
CA GLY A 82 4.56 3.58 12.92
C GLY A 82 5.43 3.22 11.72
N ASP A 83 5.03 2.23 10.90
CA ASP A 83 5.72 1.90 9.67
C ASP A 83 5.42 2.94 8.59
N ILE A 84 6.45 3.70 8.20
CA ILE A 84 6.36 4.77 7.20
C ILE A 84 7.18 4.35 5.98
N LEU A 85 6.54 4.35 4.82
CA LEU A 85 7.13 4.00 3.53
C LEU A 85 7.44 5.28 2.76
N ASP A 86 8.70 5.46 2.39
CA ASP A 86 9.11 6.53 1.49
C ASP A 86 8.89 6.10 0.04
N LEU A 87 7.96 6.75 -0.65
CA LEU A 87 7.53 6.38 -2.00
C LEU A 87 8.71 6.42 -2.98
N THR A 88 9.69 7.30 -2.75
CA THR A 88 10.88 7.42 -3.61
C THR A 88 11.76 6.18 -3.60
N THR A 89 11.71 5.38 -2.54
CA THR A 89 12.49 4.14 -2.41
C THR A 89 11.70 2.90 -2.84
N HIS A 90 10.38 3.06 -3.08
CA HIS A 90 9.45 1.99 -3.41
C HIS A 90 8.93 2.05 -4.85
N VAL A 91 9.65 2.75 -5.74
CA VAL A 91 9.29 2.88 -7.17
C VAL A 91 9.52 1.57 -7.93
N SER A 92 8.73 1.31 -8.97
CA SER A 92 8.80 0.12 -9.83
C SER A 92 10.09 -0.01 -10.63
N THR A 93 10.78 1.10 -10.89
CA THR A 93 12.05 1.15 -11.63
C THR A 93 13.27 0.83 -10.77
N ILE A 94 13.12 0.79 -9.45
CA ILE A 94 14.19 0.44 -8.52
C ILE A 94 14.31 -1.08 -8.46
N ALA A 95 15.44 -1.62 -8.93
CA ALA A 95 15.68 -3.06 -8.99
C ALA A 95 15.72 -3.74 -7.60
N GLN A 96 16.15 -3.01 -6.57
CA GLN A 96 16.22 -3.50 -5.19
C GLN A 96 15.54 -2.51 -4.25
N ARG A 97 14.23 -2.69 -4.06
CA ARG A 97 13.47 -1.94 -3.05
C ARG A 97 13.81 -2.42 -1.64
N PRO A 98 13.69 -1.55 -0.62
CA PRO A 98 13.75 -1.97 0.77
C PRO A 98 12.76 -3.10 1.04
N ARG A 99 13.24 -4.18 1.66
CA ARG A 99 12.39 -5.31 2.01
C ARG A 99 11.49 -4.91 3.18
N LEU A 100 10.19 -5.17 3.04
CA LEU A 100 9.23 -4.98 4.10
C LEU A 100 9.01 -6.30 4.84
N MET A 101 8.69 -6.22 6.13
CA MET A 101 8.25 -7.37 6.95
C MET A 101 7.21 -6.92 7.98
N ILE A 102 6.22 -6.16 7.54
CA ILE A 102 5.18 -5.63 8.42
C ILE A 102 4.11 -6.72 8.61
N GLY A 103 4.03 -7.29 9.81
CA GLY A 103 3.16 -8.42 10.12
C GLY A 103 1.72 -8.02 10.44
N PHE A 104 0.75 -8.84 10.02
CA PHE A 104 -0.68 -8.67 10.30
C PHE A 104 -1.29 -9.99 10.74
N ASN A 105 -2.18 -9.93 11.73
CA ASN A 105 -2.98 -11.08 12.14
C ASN A 105 -4.15 -11.30 11.16
N LYS A 106 -4.66 -12.52 11.08
CA LYS A 106 -5.91 -12.82 10.37
C LYS A 106 -7.03 -11.87 10.83
N GLY A 107 -7.80 -11.37 9.87
CA GLY A 107 -8.90 -10.44 10.11
C GLY A 107 -8.47 -8.99 10.32
N SER A 108 -7.16 -8.69 10.34
CA SER A 108 -6.70 -7.30 10.44
C SER A 108 -7.15 -6.51 9.22
N LYS A 109 -7.71 -5.33 9.46
CA LYS A 109 -7.98 -4.32 8.44
C LYS A 109 -6.69 -3.53 8.21
N VAL A 110 -6.07 -3.76 7.05
CA VAL A 110 -4.85 -3.09 6.62
C VAL A 110 -5.21 -1.94 5.70
N ALA A 111 -4.69 -0.76 5.99
CA ALA A 111 -4.82 0.42 5.12
C ALA A 111 -3.47 1.16 5.05
N ALA A 112 -3.39 2.15 4.17
CA ALA A 112 -2.27 3.09 4.13
C ALA A 112 -2.83 4.51 3.93
N ILE A 113 -2.19 5.51 4.55
CA ILE A 113 -2.57 6.92 4.42
C ILE A 113 -1.38 7.71 3.87
N GLN A 114 -1.66 8.65 2.96
CA GLN A 114 -0.67 9.62 2.51
C GLN A 114 -0.42 10.64 3.61
N LEU A 115 0.82 10.75 4.08
CA LEU A 115 1.21 11.83 4.97
C LEU A 115 1.38 13.12 4.16
N ALA A 116 0.79 14.21 4.66
CA ALA A 116 1.11 15.55 4.15
C ALA A 116 2.62 15.81 4.28
N VAL A 117 3.20 16.41 3.23
CA VAL A 117 4.61 16.86 3.21
C VAL A 117 4.68 18.28 3.73
#